data_AF-X1C762-F1
#
_entry.id   AF-X1C762-F1
#
_cell.length_a   1.000
_cell.length_b   1.000
_cell.length_c   1.000
_cell.angle_alpha   90.00
_cell.angle_beta   90.00
_cell.angle_gamma   90.00
#
_symmetry.space_group_name_H-M   'P 1'
#
loop_
_entity.id
_entity.type
_entity.pdbx_description
1 polymer ?
#
loop_
_entity_poly.entity_id
_entity_poly.type
_entity_poly.pdbx_seq_one_letter_code
_entity_poly.pdbx_strand_id
1 'polypeptide(L)'
;MTTAAVVAYYSQESTARISYAGHPPVLYRREADKTWSYAKPPDRKGLSDGVPMNIPLSIESDTLYGQLTIPMTTGDQLFVYTDGIIDAPSPEGECFGLARLKDVLDANTKTPLSELKSAVLRTLHP
;
A
#
# COMPACT_ATOMS: atom_id res chain seq x y z
N MET A 1 12.51 -10.54 11.83
CA MET A 1 11.29 -9.72 11.69
C MET A 1 11.00 -9.62 10.21
N THR A 2 9.79 -10.00 9.77
CA THR A 2 9.42 -9.98 8.34
C THR A 2 8.10 -9.26 8.19
N THR A 3 8.06 -8.27 7.29
CA THR A 3 6.82 -7.56 6.96
C THR A 3 6.14 -8.21 5.77
N ALA A 4 4.81 -8.12 5.69
CA ALA A 4 4.06 -8.62 4.55
C ALA A 4 2.75 -7.84 4.34
N ALA A 5 2.34 -7.72 3.09
CA ALA A 5 0.96 -7.41 2.72
C ALA A 5 0.43 -8.54 1.84
N VAL A 6 -0.75 -9.05 2.16
CA VAL A 6 -1.47 -10.01 1.33
C VAL A 6 -2.64 -9.29 0.69
N VAL A 7 -2.69 -9.32 -0.64
CA VAL A 7 -3.78 -8.75 -1.44
C VAL A 7 -4.44 -9.89 -2.21
N ALA A 8 -5.73 -10.12 -1.97
CA ALA A 8 -6.53 -11.09 -2.68
C ALA A 8 -7.65 -10.39 -3.45
N TYR A 9 -7.74 -10.63 -4.76
CA TYR A 9 -8.82 -10.11 -5.59
C TYR A 9 -9.86 -11.19 -5.89
N TYR A 10 -11.11 -10.95 -5.48
CA TYR A 10 -12.25 -11.82 -5.68
C TYR A 10 -13.08 -11.30 -6.86
N SER A 11 -12.83 -11.83 -8.05
CA SER A 11 -13.44 -11.33 -9.30
C SER A 11 -14.96 -11.47 -9.36
N GLN A 12 -15.54 -12.49 -8.71
CA GLN A 12 -17.00 -12.68 -8.66
C GLN A 12 -17.70 -11.63 -7.79
N GLU A 13 -17.01 -11.15 -6.75
CA GLU A 13 -17.52 -10.14 -5.83
C GLU A 13 -17.11 -8.72 -6.24
N SER A 14 -16.18 -8.60 -7.19
CA SER A 14 -15.53 -7.34 -7.53
C SER A 14 -14.93 -6.65 -6.30
N THR A 15 -14.19 -7.41 -5.47
CA THR A 15 -13.56 -6.88 -4.25
C THR A 15 -12.10 -7.27 -4.13
N ALA A 16 -11.27 -6.35 -3.62
CA ALA A 16 -9.92 -6.63 -3.15
C ALA A 16 -9.91 -6.66 -1.61
N ARG A 17 -9.39 -7.74 -1.03
CA ARG A 17 -9.19 -7.88 0.41
C ARG A 17 -7.71 -7.78 0.73
N ILE A 18 -7.36 -6.93 1.68
CA ILE A 18 -5.97 -6.64 2.05
C ILE A 18 -5.77 -6.91 3.54
N SER A 19 -4.68 -7.58 3.88
CA SER A 19 -4.22 -7.82 5.25
C SER A 19 -2.75 -7.45 5.39
N TYR A 20 -2.37 -6.86 6.52
CA TYR A 20 -1.02 -6.33 6.75
C TYR A 20 -0.35 -6.99 7.95
N ALA A 21 0.94 -7.28 7.83
CA ALA A 21 1.84 -7.62 8.91
C ALA A 21 3.02 -6.64 8.88
N GLY A 22 2.87 -5.47 9.49
CA GLY A 22 3.91 -4.44 9.61
C GLY A 22 4.36 -3.79 8.29
N HIS A 23 3.67 -4.04 7.18
CA HIS A 23 4.04 -3.58 5.86
C HIS A 23 3.50 -2.16 5.57
N PRO A 24 4.19 -1.35 4.73
CA PRO A 24 3.69 -0.06 4.28
C PRO A 24 2.27 -0.15 3.67
N PRO A 25 1.44 0.91 3.78
CA PRO A 25 0.08 0.87 3.28
C PRO A 25 0.06 0.76 1.75
N VAL A 26 -0.71 -0.19 1.20
CA VAL A 26 -1.05 -0.26 -0.23
C VAL A 26 -1.75 1.03 -0.64
N LEU A 27 -1.51 1.53 -1.84
CA LEU A 27 -2.33 2.62 -2.41
C LEU A 27 -3.38 2.06 -3.36
N TYR A 28 -4.50 2.75 -3.46
CA TYR A 28 -5.54 2.47 -4.44
C TYR A 28 -6.02 3.75 -5.10
N ARG A 29 -6.51 3.65 -6.33
CA ARG A 29 -7.10 4.76 -7.09
C ARG A 29 -8.35 4.28 -7.81
N ARG A 30 -9.44 5.04 -7.70
CA ARG A 30 -10.62 4.84 -8.55
C ARG A 30 -10.37 5.40 -9.93
N GLU A 31 -10.96 4.81 -10.97
CA GLU A 31 -10.82 5.34 -12.33
C GLU A 31 -11.20 6.83 -12.42
N ALA A 32 -12.29 7.21 -11.75
CA ALA A 32 -12.79 8.58 -11.70
C ALA A 32 -11.95 9.54 -10.84
N ASP A 33 -11.08 9.00 -9.97
CA ASP A 33 -10.27 9.80 -9.05
C ASP A 33 -8.99 10.29 -9.73
N LYS A 34 -8.64 11.54 -9.44
CA LYS A 34 -7.37 12.16 -9.87
C LYS A 34 -6.24 11.94 -8.87
N THR A 35 -6.52 11.33 -7.72
CA THR A 35 -5.58 11.15 -6.63
C THR A 35 -5.64 9.73 -6.09
N TRP A 36 -4.49 9.23 -5.66
CA TRP A 36 -4.35 7.97 -4.97
C TRP A 36 -4.69 8.11 -3.49
N SER A 37 -5.24 7.05 -2.91
CA SER A 37 -5.60 6.94 -1.50
C SER A 37 -4.84 5.80 -0.83
N TYR A 38 -4.53 5.94 0.46
CA TYR A 38 -3.90 4.87 1.22
C TYR A 38 -4.96 3.89 1.72
N ALA A 39 -4.79 2.60 1.42
CA ALA A 39 -5.59 1.51 1.96
C ALA A 39 -5.20 1.23 3.42
N LYS A 40 -5.60 2.11 4.33
CA LYS A 40 -5.38 1.91 5.76
C LYS A 40 -6.53 1.12 6.36
N PRO A 41 -6.27 0.12 7.21
CA PRO A 41 -7.33 -0.44 8.03
C PRO A 41 -7.90 0.69 8.90
N PRO A 42 -9.23 0.71 9.16
CA PRO A 42 -9.82 1.71 10.04
C PRO A 42 -9.09 1.71 11.39
N ASP A 43 -8.89 2.88 11.98
CA ASP A 43 -8.29 3.03 13.30
C ASP A 43 -9.15 2.29 14.33
N ARG A 44 -8.78 1.04 14.64
CA ARG A 44 -9.43 0.22 15.66
C ARG A 44 -8.91 0.60 17.04
N LYS A 45 -9.12 1.86 17.44
CA LYS A 45 -8.94 2.23 18.85
C LYS A 45 -9.97 1.46 19.68
N GLY A 46 -9.50 0.52 20.51
CA GLY A 46 -10.32 -0.17 21.51
C GLY A 46 -10.99 -1.48 21.10
N LEU A 47 -10.54 -2.15 20.02
CA LEU A 47 -11.12 -3.45 19.60
C LEU A 47 -10.23 -4.67 19.88
N SER A 48 -8.95 -4.46 20.09
CA SER A 48 -8.04 -5.49 20.58
C SER A 48 -7.95 -5.31 22.08
N ASP A 49 -8.49 -6.24 22.86
CA ASP A 49 -8.38 -6.31 24.33
C ASP A 49 -6.91 -6.51 24.78
N GLY A 50 -6.02 -5.56 24.45
CA GLY A 50 -4.58 -5.65 24.62
C GLY A 50 -3.82 -6.46 23.56
N VAL A 51 -4.51 -7.12 22.61
CA VAL A 51 -3.87 -7.97 21.60
C VAL A 51 -3.16 -7.14 20.50
N PRO A 52 -1.87 -7.38 20.23
CA PRO A 52 -1.17 -6.74 19.11
C PRO A 52 -1.85 -7.03 17.77
N MET A 53 -2.00 -6.00 16.93
CA MET A 53 -2.60 -6.15 15.60
C MET A 53 -1.69 -5.67 14.50
N ASN A 54 -1.68 -6.39 13.37
CA ASN A 54 -0.95 -6.05 12.16
C ASN A 54 0.55 -5.80 12.39
N ILE A 55 1.16 -6.38 13.43
CA ILE A 55 2.61 -6.28 13.63
C ILE A 55 3.35 -7.24 12.69
N PRO A 56 4.65 -7.03 12.41
CA PRO A 56 5.41 -7.94 11.57
C PRO A 56 5.30 -9.41 12.01
N LEU A 57 5.41 -10.31 11.03
CA LEU A 57 5.41 -11.74 11.27
C LEU A 57 6.56 -12.10 12.23
N SER A 58 6.33 -13.13 13.06
CA SER A 58 7.30 -13.68 14.01
C SER A 58 7.66 -12.78 15.21
N ILE A 59 6.91 -11.72 15.49
CA ILE A 59 7.07 -10.96 16.75
C ILE A 59 6.24 -11.59 17.87
N GLU A 60 4.92 -11.69 17.70
CA GLU A 60 4.01 -12.30 18.68
C GLU A 60 3.14 -13.34 18.01
N SER A 61 3.03 -14.53 18.61
CA SER A 61 2.30 -15.68 18.04
C SER A 61 0.79 -15.43 17.98
N ASP A 62 0.26 -14.64 18.92
CA ASP A 62 -1.17 -14.34 19.04
C ASP A 62 -1.56 -13.05 18.31
N THR A 63 -0.69 -12.53 17.43
CA THR A 63 -0.99 -11.33 16.63
C THR A 63 -2.23 -11.55 15.77
N LEU A 64 -3.19 -10.64 15.87
CA LEU A 64 -4.34 -10.63 14.98
C LEU A 64 -4.04 -9.80 13.73
N TYR A 65 -4.37 -10.36 12.57
CA TYR A 65 -4.21 -9.70 11.28
C TYR A 65 -5.57 -9.23 10.78
N GLY A 66 -5.75 -7.91 10.79
CA GLY A 66 -6.96 -7.26 10.33
C GLY A 66 -7.05 -7.26 8.81
N GLN A 67 -8.27 -7.44 8.32
CA GLN A 67 -8.58 -7.33 6.89
C GLN A 67 -9.35 -6.04 6.60
N LEU A 68 -9.00 -5.38 5.50
CA LEU A 68 -9.79 -4.34 4.88
C LEU A 68 -10.29 -4.84 3.52
N THR A 69 -11.47 -4.35 3.11
CA THR A 69 -12.09 -4.69 1.83
C THR A 69 -12.30 -3.43 1.03
N ILE A 70 -11.84 -3.43 -0.22
CA ILE A 70 -12.02 -2.35 -1.19
C ILE A 70 -12.87 -2.90 -2.32
N PRO A 71 -14.09 -2.39 -2.56
CA PRO A 71 -14.83 -2.67 -3.80
C PRO A 71 -13.95 -2.29 -4.98
N MET A 72 -14.00 -2.97 -6.10
CA MET A 72 -13.16 -2.72 -7.27
C MET A 72 -14.05 -2.67 -8.51
N THR A 73 -13.83 -1.70 -9.39
CA THR A 73 -14.43 -1.68 -10.73
C THR A 73 -13.35 -1.72 -11.80
N THR A 74 -13.72 -2.05 -13.03
CA THR A 74 -12.80 -1.93 -14.17
C THR A 74 -12.23 -0.51 -14.21
N GLY A 75 -10.92 -0.40 -14.42
CA GLY A 75 -10.21 0.88 -14.42
C GLY A 75 -9.63 1.29 -13.06
N ASP A 76 -10.09 0.70 -11.95
CA ASP A 76 -9.49 0.92 -10.64
C ASP A 76 -8.10 0.27 -10.55
N GLN A 77 -7.23 0.89 -9.75
CA GLN A 77 -5.82 0.49 -9.65
C GLN A 77 -5.42 0.26 -8.20
N LEU A 78 -4.59 -0.75 -7.97
CA LEU A 78 -3.89 -1.02 -6.72
C LEU A 78 -2.38 -0.90 -6.95
N PHE A 79 -1.68 -0.25 -6.02
CA PHE A 79 -0.24 -0.11 -6.04
C PHE A 79 0.35 -0.72 -4.76
N VAL A 80 0.96 -1.89 -4.93
CA VAL A 80 1.61 -2.66 -3.86
C VAL A 80 3.12 -2.54 -4.05
N TYR A 81 3.84 -2.21 -3.00
CA TYR A 81 5.28 -1.91 -3.00
C TYR A 81 5.88 -2.27 -1.65
N THR A 82 7.17 -2.58 -1.61
CA THR A 82 7.88 -2.83 -0.35
C THR A 82 8.46 -1.54 0.21
N ASP A 83 8.88 -1.59 1.47
CA ASP A 83 9.64 -0.52 2.15
C ASP A 83 10.86 -0.04 1.35
N GLY A 84 11.52 -0.91 0.57
CA GLY A 84 12.59 -0.53 -0.34
C GLY A 84 12.28 0.58 -1.36
N ILE A 85 11.01 0.95 -1.60
CA ILE A 85 10.66 2.15 -2.38
C ILE A 85 10.70 3.41 -1.52
N ILE A 86 10.11 3.37 -0.32
CA ILE A 86 9.99 4.55 0.56
C ILE A 86 11.26 4.80 1.38
N ASP A 87 12.06 3.76 1.62
CA ASP A 87 13.33 3.84 2.35
C ASP A 87 14.53 4.04 1.39
N ALA A 88 14.27 4.09 0.08
CA ALA A 88 15.31 4.36 -0.91
C ALA A 88 15.98 5.72 -0.61
N PRO A 89 17.30 5.77 -0.40
CA PRO A 89 18.00 7.01 -0.09
C PRO A 89 18.24 7.84 -1.35
N SER A 90 18.12 9.16 -1.22
CA SER A 90 18.65 10.11 -2.20
C SER A 90 20.20 10.15 -2.14
N PRO A 91 20.87 10.82 -3.10
CA PRO A 91 22.32 11.04 -3.01
C PRO A 91 22.76 11.73 -1.71
N GLU A 92 21.88 12.54 -1.12
CA GLU A 92 22.08 13.24 0.16
C GLU A 92 21.73 12.36 1.39
N GLY A 93 21.23 11.15 1.18
CA GLY A 93 20.86 10.19 2.22
C GLY A 93 19.42 10.32 2.74
N GLU A 94 18.58 11.15 2.11
CA GLU A 94 17.18 11.32 2.53
C GLU A 94 16.30 10.20 1.98
N CYS A 95 15.47 9.59 2.84
CA CYS A 95 14.49 8.58 2.40
C CYS A 95 13.47 9.18 1.45
N PHE A 96 13.11 8.45 0.39
CA PHE A 96 12.11 8.89 -0.60
C PHE A 96 10.75 9.19 0.03
N GLY A 97 10.27 8.32 0.91
CA GLY A 97 9.08 8.53 1.73
C GLY A 97 7.74 8.39 1.00
N LEU A 98 6.67 8.29 1.81
CA LEU A 98 5.31 8.07 1.32
C LEU A 98 4.71 9.27 0.57
N ALA A 99 5.09 10.49 0.95
CA ALA A 99 4.57 11.72 0.34
C ALA A 99 5.00 11.83 -1.13
N ARG A 100 6.31 11.72 -1.38
CA ARG A 100 6.86 11.77 -2.74
C ARG A 100 6.36 10.61 -3.61
N LEU A 101 6.24 9.41 -3.06
CA LEU A 101 5.62 8.29 -3.77
C LEU A 101 4.21 8.65 -4.23
N LYS A 102 3.38 9.20 -3.34
CA LYS A 102 2.02 9.61 -3.67
C LYS A 102 2.00 10.72 -4.73
N ASP A 103 2.87 11.72 -4.63
CA ASP A 103 2.95 12.83 -5.59
C ASP A 103 3.26 12.31 -7.01
N VAL A 104 4.19 11.36 -7.14
CA VAL A 104 4.53 10.74 -8.42
C VAL A 104 3.35 9.94 -8.98
N LEU A 105 2.64 9.21 -8.12
CA LEU A 105 1.46 8.44 -8.52
C LEU A 105 0.30 9.36 -8.96
N ASP A 106 0.05 10.45 -8.25
CA ASP A 106 -0.97 11.46 -8.58
C ASP A 106 -0.65 12.18 -9.90
N ALA A 107 0.64 12.47 -10.17
CA ALA A 107 1.07 13.08 -11.42
C ALA A 107 0.92 12.16 -12.65
N ASN A 108 0.79 10.84 -12.44
CA ASN A 108 0.78 9.82 -13.50
C ASN A 108 -0.52 9.02 -13.59
N THR A 109 -1.66 9.59 -13.15
CA THR A 109 -2.96 8.88 -13.16
C THR A 109 -3.47 8.44 -14.53
N LYS A 110 -3.01 9.08 -15.61
CA LYS A 110 -3.37 8.74 -16.99
C LYS A 110 -2.34 7.86 -17.70
N THR A 111 -1.23 7.59 -17.04
CA THR A 111 -0.11 6.83 -17.59
C THR A 111 -0.47 5.32 -17.58
N PRO A 112 -0.16 4.55 -18.64
CA PRO A 112 -0.34 3.11 -18.63
C PRO A 112 0.38 2.44 -17.45
N LEU A 113 -0.17 1.35 -16.90
CA LEU A 113 0.42 0.67 -15.73
C LEU A 113 1.88 0.23 -15.94
N SER A 114 2.22 -0.18 -17.17
CA SER A 114 3.58 -0.54 -17.56
C SER A 114 4.57 0.61 -17.42
N GLU A 115 4.12 1.83 -17.68
CA GLU A 115 4.93 3.06 -17.61
C GLU A 115 4.89 3.68 -16.22
N LEU A 116 3.80 3.52 -15.46
CA LEU A 116 3.67 4.02 -14.09
C LEU A 116 4.77 3.44 -13.18
N LYS A 117 5.06 2.14 -13.29
CA LYS A 117 6.19 1.51 -12.58
C LYS A 117 7.51 2.20 -12.92
N SER A 118 7.76 2.43 -14.21
CA SER A 118 8.99 3.09 -14.67
C SER A 118 9.07 4.54 -14.21
N ALA A 119 7.94 5.27 -14.15
CA ALA A 119 7.89 6.63 -13.64
C ALA A 119 8.34 6.67 -12.17
N VAL A 120 7.82 5.78 -11.32
CA VAL A 120 8.25 5.66 -9.91
C VAL A 120 9.74 5.34 -9.82
N LEU A 121 10.24 4.33 -10.56
CA LEU A 121 11.65 3.93 -10.49
C LEU A 121 12.61 5.06 -10.92
N ARG A 122 12.25 5.87 -11.94
CA ARG A 122 13.07 7.02 -12.35
C ARG A 122 13.16 8.09 -11.27
N THR A 123 12.12 8.27 -10.46
CA THR A 123 12.14 9.26 -9.38
C THR A 123 12.98 8.83 -8.17
N LEU A 124 13.31 7.55 -8.05
CA LEU A 124 14.20 7.03 -7.00
C LEU A 124 15.68 7.25 -7.32
N HIS A 125 16.03 7.28 -8.61
CA HIS A 125 17.39 7.48 -9.09
C HIS A 125 17.42 8.60 -10.14
N PRO A 126 17.23 9.86 -9.70
CA PRO A 126 17.27 11.02 -10.59
C PRO A 126 18.66 11.27 -11.20
#